data_AF-A0A5N9AG10-F1
#
_entry.id   AF-A0A5N9AG10-F1
#
_cell.length_a   1.000
_cell.length_b   1.000
_cell.length_c   1.000
_cell.angle_alpha   90.00
_cell.angle_beta   90.00
_cell.angle_gamma   90.00
#
_symmetry.space_group_name_H-M   'P 1'
#
loop_
_entity.id
_entity.type
_entity.pdbx_description
1 polymer ?
#
loop_
_entity_poly.entity_id
_entity_poly.type
_entity_poly.pdbx_seq_one_letter_code
_entity_poly.pdbx_strand_id
1 'polypeptide(L)' 'MPNYVEISYLDDEHSSHLDISIIALACKYEGIVSEKMRDGDTRTLEFLFPHLVNASWFSADVRSYMPKVSLDKLS' A
#
# COMPACT_ATOMS: atom_id res chain seq x y z
N MET A 1 14.26 2.40 5.46
CA MET A 1 13.70 3.63 6.06
C MET A 1 12.64 3.15 7.03
N PRO A 2 12.66 3.55 8.31
CA PRO A 2 11.93 2.86 9.40
C PRO A 2 10.39 2.82 9.25
N ASN A 3 9.82 3.48 8.24
CA ASN A 3 8.39 3.67 8.08
C ASN A 3 7.97 3.49 6.59
N TYR A 4 8.65 2.62 5.86
CA TYR A 4 8.34 2.31 4.47
C TYR A 4 7.42 1.09 4.39
N VAL A 5 6.40 1.15 3.51
CA VAL A 5 5.49 0.05 3.23
C VAL A 5 5.38 -0.15 1.73
N GLU A 6 5.59 -1.41 1.31
CA GLU A 6 5.45 -1.88 -0.06
C GLU A 6 4.19 -2.75 -0.15
N ILE A 7 3.36 -2.46 -1.14
CA ILE A 7 2.11 -3.16 -1.42
C ILE A 7 2.16 -3.70 -2.84
N SER A 8 1.94 -5.00 -2.99
CA SER A 8 1.89 -5.66 -4.30
C SER A 8 0.57 -6.40 -4.49
N TYR A 9 -0.04 -6.31 -5.67
CA TYR A 9 -1.26 -7.04 -6.00
C TYR A 9 -1.44 -7.24 -7.50
N LEU A 10 -2.27 -8.21 -7.90
CA LEU A 10 -2.54 -8.50 -9.30
C LEU A 10 -3.48 -7.46 -9.93
N ASP A 11 -3.13 -6.98 -11.11
CA ASP A 11 -3.88 -6.07 -11.98
C ASP A 11 -5.04 -6.81 -12.66
N ASP A 12 -6.02 -7.29 -11.89
CA ASP A 12 -7.31 -7.74 -12.41
C ASP A 12 -8.21 -6.57 -12.85
N GLU A 13 -9.33 -6.82 -13.56
CA GLU A 13 -10.22 -5.79 -14.11
C GLU A 13 -10.76 -4.77 -13.06
N HIS A 14 -10.56 -4.99 -11.76
CA HIS A 14 -11.02 -4.11 -10.67
C HIS A 14 -9.88 -3.31 -10.00
N SER A 15 -8.67 -3.38 -10.54
CA SER A 15 -7.44 -2.92 -9.89
C SER A 15 -7.23 -1.42 -9.84
N SER A 16 -7.85 -0.68 -10.75
CA SER A 16 -7.87 0.79 -10.71
C SER A 16 -8.62 1.33 -9.49
N HIS A 17 -9.63 0.61 -9.00
CA HIS A 17 -10.31 0.95 -7.74
C HIS A 17 -9.48 0.61 -6.51
N LEU A 18 -8.63 -0.43 -6.59
CA LEU A 18 -7.70 -0.78 -5.52
C LEU A 18 -6.63 0.31 -5.34
N ASP A 19 -6.04 0.82 -6.42
CA ASP A 19 -5.08 1.93 -6.36
C ASP A 19 -5.65 3.11 -5.57
N ILE A 20 -6.86 3.55 -5.94
CA ILE A 20 -7.53 4.70 -5.31
C ILE A 20 -7.80 4.40 -3.83
N SER A 21 -8.27 3.19 -3.52
CA SER A 21 -8.61 2.81 -2.14
C SER A 21 -7.38 2.69 -1.25
N ILE A 22 -6.28 2.09 -1.75
CA ILE A 22 -5.01 1.94 -1.02
C ILE A 22 -4.40 3.32 -0.78
N ILE A 23 -4.39 4.19 -1.79
CA ILE A 23 -3.86 5.56 -1.67
C ILE A 23 -4.68 6.38 -0.68
N ALA A 24 -6.02 6.34 -0.77
CA ALA A 24 -6.89 7.05 0.17
C ALA A 24 -6.66 6.57 1.62
N LEU A 25 -6.47 5.26 1.81
CA LEU A 25 -6.15 4.68 3.11
C LEU A 25 -4.77 5.11 3.61
N ALA A 26 -3.76 5.15 2.73
CA ALA A 26 -2.43 5.65 3.10
C ALA A 26 -2.48 7.12 3.53
N CYS A 27 -3.22 7.97 2.80
CA CYS A 27 -3.38 9.39 3.14
C CYS A 27 -4.07 9.59 4.51
N LYS A 28 -5.03 8.73 4.89
CA LYS A 28 -5.64 8.75 6.24
C LYS A 28 -4.59 8.60 7.35
N TYR A 29 -3.51 7.87 7.08
CA TYR A 29 -2.39 7.65 7.99
C TYR A 29 -1.17 8.53 7.65
N GLU A 30 -1.37 9.62 6.90
CA GLU A 30 -0.30 10.56 6.50
C GLU A 30 0.80 9.92 5.63
N GLY A 31 0.52 8.77 5.01
CA GLY A 31 1.38 8.12 4.04
C GLY A 31 1.39 8.87 2.71
N ILE A 32 2.58 9.00 2.13
CA ILE A 32 2.78 9.60 0.81
C ILE A 32 3.18 8.49 -0.16
N VAL A 33 2.58 8.49 -1.35
CA VAL A 33 3.01 7.60 -2.44
C VAL A 33 4.41 8.02 -2.87
N SER A 34 5.37 7.12 -2.69
CA SER A 34 6.75 7.30 -3.15
C SER A 34 6.88 6.84 -4.59
N GLU A 35 6.28 5.69 -4.91
CA GLU A 35 6.41 5.08 -6.23
C GLU A 35 5.19 4.24 -6.61
N LYS A 36 4.96 4.12 -7.92
CA LYS A 36 3.98 3.22 -8.52
C LYS A 36 4.66 2.47 -9.66
N MET A 37 4.77 1.16 -9.52
CA MET A 37 5.35 0.29 -10.54
C MET A 37 4.31 -0.69 -11.09
N ARG A 38 4.53 -1.11 -12.33
CA ARG A 38 3.77 -2.20 -12.96
C ARG A 38 4.76 -3.17 -13.62
N ASP A 39 4.70 -4.43 -13.21
CA ASP A 39 5.45 -5.53 -13.80
C ASP A 39 4.50 -6.64 -14.27
N GLY A 40 4.26 -6.68 -15.58
CA GLY A 40 3.23 -7.53 -16.19
C GLY A 40 1.84 -7.25 -15.61
N ASP A 41 1.28 -8.28 -14.97
CA ASP A 41 -0.01 -8.24 -14.28
C ASP A 41 0.12 -7.91 -12.78
N THR A 42 1.29 -7.49 -12.31
CA THR A 42 1.49 -7.09 -10.91
C THR A 42 1.62 -5.58 -10.81
N ARG A 43 0.87 -4.97 -9.89
CA ARG A 43 1.04 -3.58 -9.47
C ARG A 43 1.76 -3.55 -8.13
N THR A 44 2.68 -2.60 -8.01
CA THR A 44 3.37 -2.32 -6.75
C THR A 44 3.23 -0.84 -6.41
N LEU A 45 2.85 -0.56 -5.17
CA LEU A 45 2.72 0.78 -4.60
C LEU A 45 3.64 0.89 -3.39
N GLU A 46 4.41 1.96 -3.36
CA GLU A 46 5.31 2.27 -2.26
C GLU A 46 4.83 3.47 -1.48
N PHE A 47 4.88 3.36 -0.15
CA PHE A 47 4.45 4.41 0.75
C PHE A 47 5.53 4.74 1.78
N LEU A 48 5.72 6.03 2.02
CA LEU A 48 6.52 6.55 3.11
C LEU A 48 5.63 7.20 4.14
N PHE A 49 5.81 6.83 5.41
CA PHE A 49 5.08 7.40 6.52
C PHE A 49 6.00 8.26 7.41
N PRO A 50 5.48 9.34 8.02
CA PRO A 50 6.27 10.16 8.94
C PRO A 50 6.64 9.39 10.21
N HIS A 51 5.80 8.42 10.62
CA HIS A 51 5.97 7.64 11.85
C HIS A 51 5.68 6.15 11.63
N LEU A 52 6.43 5.27 12.30
CA LEU A 52 6.26 3.81 12.23
C LEU A 52 4.86 3.36 12.70
N VAL A 53 4.27 4.07 13.67
CA VAL A 53 2.91 3.77 14.16
C VAL A 53 1.86 3.93 13.06
N ASN A 54 2.00 4.96 12.21
CA ASN A 54 1.11 5.19 11.09
C ASN A 54 1.24 4.08 10.03
N ALA A 55 2.48 3.70 9.70
CA ALA A 55 2.75 2.58 8.81
C ALA A 55 2.16 1.26 9.35
N SER A 56 2.21 1.06 10.67
CA SER A 56 1.65 -0.11 11.35
C SER A 56 0.13 -0.16 11.28
N TRP A 57 -0.55 0.96 11.55
CA TRP A 57 -2.01 1.04 11.43
C TRP A 57 -2.49 0.88 10.00
N PHE A 58 -1.80 1.52 9.05
CA PHE A 58 -2.05 1.34 7.62
C PHE A 58 -1.95 -0.14 7.22
N SER A 59 -0.86 -0.81 7.60
CA SER A 59 -0.64 -2.23 7.30
C SER A 59 -1.74 -3.12 7.90
N ALA A 60 -2.21 -2.82 9.12
CA ALA A 60 -3.28 -3.56 9.76
C ALA A 60 -4.63 -3.39 9.03
N ASP A 61 -4.97 -2.17 8.61
CA ASP A 61 -6.20 -1.89 7.86
C ASP A 61 -6.14 -2.52 6.46
N VAL A 62 -4.99 -2.46 5.76
CA VAL A 62 -4.81 -3.13 4.46
C VAL A 62 -5.05 -4.64 4.59
N ARG A 63 -4.49 -5.30 5.60
CA ARG A 63 -4.75 -6.74 5.84
C ARG A 63 -6.22 -7.05 6.11
N SER A 64 -6.93 -6.13 6.78
CA SER A 64 -8.31 -6.34 7.19
C SER A 64 -9.31 -6.11 6.04
N TYR A 65 -9.08 -5.09 5.22
CA TYR A 65 -10.01 -4.65 4.18
C TYR A 65 -9.64 -5.09 2.77
N MET A 66 -8.37 -5.44 2.54
CA MET A 66 -7.82 -5.72 1.20
C MET A 66 -7.04 -7.04 1.21
N PRO A 67 -7.67 -8.19 1.49
CA PRO A 67 -6.98 -9.47 1.65
C PRO A 67 -6.30 -9.97 0.36
N LYS A 68 -6.62 -9.40 -0.80
CA LYS A 68 -5.95 -9.69 -2.08
C LYS A 68 -4.59 -8.99 -2.24
N VAL A 69 -4.22 -8.13 -1.29
CA VAL A 69 -2.99 -7.34 -1.33
C VAL A 69 -1.91 -7.99 -0.48
N SER A 70 -0.73 -8.16 -1.07
CA SER A 70 0.48 -8.56 -0.35
C SER A 70 1.16 -7.33 0.26
N LEU A 71 1.59 -7.47 1.51
CA LEU A 71 2.36 -6.45 2.25
C LEU A 71 3.78 -6.98 2.44
N ASP A 72 4.70 -6.48 1.64
CA ASP A 72 6.00 -7.11 1.49
C ASP A 72 7.06 -6.56 2.46
N LYS A 73 6.88 -5.36 3.04
CA LYS A 73 7.87 -4.78 3.99
C LYS A 73 7.28 -3.87 5.07
N LEU A 74 7.83 -4.03 6.28
CA LEU A 74 7.93 -3.05 7.37
C LEU A 74 9.40 -3.11 7.81
N SER A 75 10.25 -2.19 7.36
CA SER A 75 11.66 -2.10 7.77
C SER A 75 11.88 -0.95 8.72
#